data_AF-A0A6N8A1U7-F1
#
_entry.id   AF-A0A6N8A1U7-F1
#
_cell.length_a   1.000
_cell.length_b   1.000
_cell.length_c   1.000
_cell.angle_alpha   90.00
_cell.angle_beta   90.00
_cell.angle_gamma   90.00
#
_symmetry.space_group_name_H-M   'P 1'
#
loop_
_entity.id
_entity.type
_entity.pdbx_description
1 polymer ?
#
loop_
_entity_poly.entity_id
_entity_poly.type
_entity_poly.pdbx_seq_one_letter_code
_entity_poly.pdbx_strand_id
1 'polypeptide(L)'
;MAVEIGEKPGTWIVQAHGGELVGALHRLAGVRKRIAADLMSSQVDVVRTATSGVNAKNAKRKDVKASDLNRQKAEMMSHLDHLEGQLHEALSIPEPSPPKTVSPKKLFEKEKQAKAALAKAEEAQGDVWSKVQRLPKPRWWWAFWPGKRKRVARALAALNQALTVADLAVQSKRQQVANVGFERSRKLRLAEKEHKKRLSEHSKCEKLARERLSVLEACRDILANDPDAVFLGFQGIWSQAEQSLQSADDDGAVDDALFDVEERADPLRI
;
A
#
# COMPACT_ATOMS: atom_id res chain seq x y z
N MET A 1 26.99 11.43 15.02
CA MET A 1 25.59 11.83 14.73
C MET A 1 24.68 10.81 15.39
N ALA A 2 24.03 11.19 16.49
CA ALA A 2 23.12 10.33 17.22
C ALA A 2 21.69 10.73 16.89
N VAL A 3 20.83 9.74 16.63
CA VAL A 3 19.41 9.94 16.36
C VAL A 3 18.64 9.26 17.47
N GLU A 4 17.95 10.04 18.30
CA GLU A 4 17.16 9.56 19.42
C GLU A 4 15.67 9.77 19.16
N ILE A 5 14.84 8.86 19.70
CA ILE A 5 13.39 8.97 19.64
C ILE A 5 12.96 9.98 20.70
N GLY A 6 12.28 11.05 20.29
CA GLY A 6 11.78 12.07 21.21
C GLY A 6 10.58 11.57 22.02
N GLU A 7 10.29 12.24 23.15
CA GLU A 7 9.22 11.87 24.08
C GLU A 7 7.82 11.78 23.46
N LYS A 8 7.58 12.48 22.34
CA LYS A 8 6.29 12.44 21.63
C LYS A 8 6.37 11.52 20.41
N PRO A 9 5.33 10.68 20.18
CA PRO A 9 5.31 9.77 19.05
C PRO A 9 5.43 10.53 17.72
N GLY A 10 6.40 10.12 16.89
CA GLY A 10 6.69 10.73 15.59
C GLY A 10 7.78 11.81 15.60
N THR A 11 8.41 12.09 16.74
CA THR A 11 9.50 13.07 16.85
C THR A 11 10.85 12.38 16.91
N TRP A 12 11.79 12.80 16.07
CA TRP A 12 13.18 12.32 16.07
C TRP A 12 14.10 13.49 16.40
N ILE A 13 14.96 13.31 17.40
CA ILE A 13 15.97 14.29 17.80
C ILE A 13 17.26 13.90 17.11
N VAL A 14 17.79 14.79 16.28
CA VAL A 14 19.08 14.61 15.61
C VAL A 14 20.07 15.56 16.27
N GLN A 15 21.01 15.02 17.05
CA GLN A 15 22.10 15.83 17.62
C GLN A 15 23.26 15.93 16.62
N ALA A 16 23.49 17.14 16.12
CA ALA A 16 24.71 17.50 15.42
C ALA A 16 25.82 17.85 16.43
N HIS A 17 27.10 17.73 16.04
CA HIS A 17 28.26 17.93 16.92
C HIS A 17 28.44 19.35 17.49
N GLY A 18 27.50 20.28 17.23
CA GLY A 18 27.52 21.67 17.73
C GLY A 18 26.38 22.03 18.69
N GLY A 19 25.57 21.08 19.17
CA GLY A 19 24.49 21.36 20.13
C GLY A 19 23.26 22.08 19.56
N GLU A 20 23.21 22.31 18.25
CA GLU A 20 22.05 22.90 17.58
C GLU A 20 20.92 21.86 17.40
N LEU A 21 19.79 22.13 18.04
CA LEU A 21 18.60 21.28 18.04
C LEU A 21 17.79 21.56 16.77
N VAL A 22 18.02 20.78 15.72
CA VAL A 22 17.42 21.02 14.40
C VAL A 22 15.98 20.47 14.35
N GLY A 23 15.00 21.34 14.63
CA GLY A 23 13.56 21.08 14.46
C GLY A 23 13.06 20.99 13.01
N ALA A 24 13.89 20.49 12.07
CA ALA A 24 13.62 20.56 10.63
C ALA A 24 12.48 19.63 10.16
N LEU A 25 12.29 18.47 10.80
CA LEU A 25 11.27 17.51 10.38
C LEU A 25 9.85 17.97 10.73
N HIS A 26 9.66 18.67 11.85
CA HIS A 26 8.34 19.20 12.24
C HIS A 26 7.90 20.35 11.31
N ARG A 27 8.84 21.17 10.81
CA ARG A 27 8.52 22.20 9.82
C ARG A 27 8.12 21.58 8.48
N LEU A 28 8.81 20.54 8.02
CA LEU A 28 8.43 19.81 6.79
C LEU A 28 7.09 19.08 6.93
N ALA A 29 6.79 18.50 8.10
CA ALA A 29 5.50 17.86 8.36
C ALA A 29 4.36 18.89 8.43
N GLY A 30 4.59 20.05 9.03
CA GLY A 30 3.64 21.16 9.07
C GLY A 30 3.36 21.76 7.69
N VAL A 31 4.40 21.92 6.86
CA VAL A 31 4.26 22.36 5.47
C VAL A 31 3.49 21.34 4.64
N ARG A 32 3.76 20.03 4.79
CA ARG A 32 2.97 18.99 4.11
C ARG A 32 1.52 18.93 4.58
N LYS A 33 1.23 19.14 5.88
CA LYS A 33 -0.14 19.21 6.39
C LYS A 33 -0.89 20.43 5.84
N ARG A 34 -0.24 21.59 5.72
CA ARG A 34 -0.82 22.77 5.08
C ARG A 34 -1.07 22.56 3.59
N ILE A 35 -0.11 22.02 2.84
CA ILE A 35 -0.28 21.75 1.41
C ILE A 35 -1.39 20.71 1.17
N ALA A 36 -1.50 19.68 2.01
CA ALA A 36 -2.58 18.71 1.93
C ALA A 36 -3.94 19.34 2.30
N ALA A 37 -3.99 20.23 3.29
CA ALA A 37 -5.19 20.98 3.65
C ALA A 37 -5.61 21.96 2.54
N ASP A 38 -4.66 22.67 1.93
CA ASP A 38 -4.90 23.59 0.81
C ASP A 38 -5.34 22.85 -0.47
N LEU A 39 -4.81 21.64 -0.72
CA LEU A 39 -5.27 20.77 -1.81
C LEU A 39 -6.68 20.22 -1.55
N MET A 40 -7.00 19.89 -0.29
CA MET A 40 -8.35 19.42 0.08
C MET A 40 -9.37 20.56 0.12
N SER A 41 -9.01 21.78 0.52
CA SER A 41 -9.91 22.94 0.48
C SER A 41 -10.12 23.46 -0.94
N SER A 42 -9.08 23.49 -1.77
CA SER A 42 -9.19 23.92 -3.18
C SER A 42 -10.02 22.95 -4.04
N GLN A 43 -10.08 21.65 -3.71
CA GLN A 43 -11.02 20.72 -4.35
C GLN A 43 -12.48 20.92 -3.89
N VAL A 44 -12.70 21.46 -2.68
CA VAL A 44 -14.05 21.74 -2.17
C VAL A 44 -14.61 23.06 -2.72
N ASP A 45 -13.76 24.03 -3.04
CA ASP A 45 -14.19 25.35 -3.53
C ASP A 45 -14.50 25.40 -5.04
N VAL A 46 -14.02 24.43 -5.84
CA VAL A 46 -14.45 24.29 -7.25
C VAL A 46 -15.88 23.75 -7.35
N VAL A 47 -16.37 23.05 -6.32
CA VAL A 47 -17.76 22.52 -6.27
C VAL A 47 -18.72 23.51 -5.60
N ARG A 48 -18.24 24.48 -4.80
CA ARG A 48 -19.09 25.41 -4.03
C ARG A 48 -19.22 26.82 -4.59
N THR A 49 -18.47 27.21 -5.61
CA THR A 49 -18.59 28.57 -6.20
C THR A 49 -19.74 28.75 -7.19
N ALA A 50 -20.66 27.79 -7.30
CA ALA A 50 -21.94 27.95 -7.99
C ALA A 50 -23.16 27.84 -7.06
N THR A 51 -23.01 28.01 -5.74
CA THR A 51 -24.16 28.25 -4.86
C THR A 51 -24.62 29.70 -4.95
N SER A 52 -25.06 30.13 -6.13
CA SER A 52 -26.00 31.24 -6.25
C SER A 52 -27.38 30.60 -6.33
N GLY A 53 -28.20 30.84 -5.32
CA GLY A 53 -29.51 30.22 -5.16
C GLY A 53 -30.39 30.41 -6.39
N VAL A 54 -30.54 29.37 -7.20
CA VAL A 54 -31.62 29.28 -8.16
C VAL A 54 -32.83 28.74 -7.39
N ASN A 55 -33.59 29.69 -6.83
CA ASN A 55 -34.95 29.45 -6.38
C ASN A 55 -35.79 28.96 -7.58
N ALA A 56 -35.91 27.64 -7.72
CA ALA A 56 -36.63 26.96 -8.81
C ALA A 56 -38.17 27.09 -8.75
N LYS A 57 -38.71 28.11 -8.06
CA LYS A 57 -40.15 28.26 -7.86
C LYS A 57 -40.83 29.38 -8.66
N ASN A 58 -40.13 30.09 -9.55
CA ASN A 58 -40.77 31.15 -10.35
C ASN A 58 -40.12 31.40 -11.72
N ALA A 59 -39.76 30.35 -12.46
CA ALA A 59 -39.54 30.52 -13.90
C ALA A 59 -40.92 30.59 -14.59
N LYS A 60 -41.38 31.81 -14.87
CA LYS A 60 -42.51 32.03 -15.78
C LYS A 60 -42.26 31.20 -17.04
N ARG A 61 -43.10 30.19 -17.28
CA ARG A 61 -43.16 29.42 -18.54
C ARG A 61 -43.40 30.45 -19.65
N LYS A 62 -42.32 30.99 -20.23
CA LYS A 62 -42.41 31.62 -21.54
C LYS A 62 -42.80 30.51 -22.51
N ASP A 63 -43.69 30.79 -23.44
CA ASP A 63 -44.08 29.85 -24.51
C ASP A 63 -42.84 29.51 -25.35
N VAL A 64 -42.04 28.57 -24.85
CA VAL A 64 -40.92 27.98 -25.57
C VAL A 64 -41.57 27.06 -26.60
N LYS A 65 -41.26 27.30 -27.88
CA LYS A 65 -41.79 26.47 -28.97
C LYS A 65 -41.35 25.03 -28.73
N ALA A 66 -42.23 24.06 -28.98
CA ALA A 66 -41.92 22.63 -28.82
C ALA A 66 -40.64 22.20 -29.58
N SER A 67 -40.26 22.93 -30.64
CA SER A 67 -38.99 22.73 -31.36
C SER A 67 -37.75 22.98 -30.51
N ASP A 68 -37.79 24.00 -29.64
CA ASP A 68 -36.65 24.42 -28.82
C ASP A 68 -36.49 23.50 -27.62
N LEU A 69 -37.61 23.01 -27.07
CA LEU A 69 -37.63 21.98 -26.01
C LEU A 69 -37.01 20.67 -26.51
N ASN A 70 -37.41 20.21 -27.70
CA ASN A 70 -36.87 18.98 -28.29
C ASN A 70 -35.37 19.11 -28.61
N ARG A 71 -34.92 20.31 -29.02
CA ARG A 71 -33.50 20.58 -29.22
C ARG A 71 -32.70 20.52 -27.92
N GLN A 72 -33.17 21.17 -26.86
CA GLN A 72 -32.51 21.12 -25.54
C GLN A 72 -32.50 19.71 -24.95
N LYS A 73 -33.59 18.95 -25.12
CA LYS A 73 -33.64 17.53 -24.75
C LYS A 73 -32.60 16.71 -25.52
N ALA A 74 -32.48 16.91 -26.83
CA ALA A 74 -31.49 16.20 -27.65
C ALA A 74 -30.04 16.54 -27.27
N GLU A 75 -29.76 17.83 -27.01
CA GLU A 75 -28.45 18.28 -26.51
C GLU A 75 -28.09 17.62 -25.16
N MET A 76 -29.08 17.51 -24.27
CA MET A 76 -28.86 16.89 -22.96
C MET A 76 -28.74 15.37 -23.01
N MET A 77 -29.53 14.69 -23.86
CA MET A 77 -29.36 13.26 -24.11
C MET A 77 -27.98 12.96 -24.70
N SER A 78 -27.50 13.76 -25.65
CA SER A 78 -26.14 13.62 -26.18
C SER A 78 -25.06 13.78 -25.11
N HIS A 79 -25.29 14.63 -24.10
CA HIS A 79 -24.36 14.80 -22.98
C HIS A 79 -24.39 13.59 -22.04
N LEU A 80 -25.57 13.01 -21.78
CA LEU A 80 -25.70 11.76 -21.02
C LEU A 80 -25.01 10.59 -21.72
N ASP A 81 -25.20 10.44 -23.03
CA ASP A 81 -24.55 9.39 -23.84
C ASP A 81 -23.02 9.53 -23.83
N HIS A 82 -22.51 10.77 -23.86
CA HIS A 82 -21.08 11.03 -23.76
C HIS A 82 -20.51 10.62 -22.40
N LEU A 83 -21.20 10.94 -21.31
CA LEU A 83 -20.79 10.56 -19.96
C LEU A 83 -20.86 9.05 -19.73
N GLU A 84 -21.90 8.40 -20.25
CA GLU A 84 -22.04 6.94 -20.23
C GLU A 84 -20.88 6.27 -20.96
N GLY A 85 -20.50 6.78 -22.14
CA GLY A 85 -19.32 6.32 -22.88
C GLY A 85 -18.02 6.42 -22.07
N GLN A 86 -17.79 7.53 -21.39
CA GLN A 86 -16.62 7.72 -20.52
C GLN A 86 -16.61 6.75 -19.31
N LEU A 87 -17.79 6.47 -18.73
CA LEU A 87 -17.91 5.56 -17.59
C LEU A 87 -17.74 4.09 -18.00
N HIS A 88 -18.28 3.68 -19.14
CA HIS A 88 -18.02 2.35 -19.69
C HIS A 88 -16.57 2.15 -20.08
N GLU A 89 -15.90 3.18 -20.61
CA GLU A 89 -14.46 3.14 -20.86
C GLU A 89 -13.68 2.97 -19.55
N ALA A 90 -14.08 3.67 -18.48
CA ALA A 90 -13.48 3.52 -17.15
C ALA A 90 -13.71 2.13 -16.53
N LEU A 91 -14.87 1.51 -16.74
CA LEU A 91 -15.18 0.14 -16.30
C LEU A 91 -14.48 -0.93 -17.15
N SER A 92 -14.14 -0.59 -18.39
CA SER A 92 -13.41 -1.49 -19.29
C SER A 92 -11.92 -1.57 -18.97
N ILE A 93 -11.41 -0.76 -18.03
CA ILE A 93 -10.02 -0.81 -17.58
C ILE A 93 -9.80 -2.15 -16.86
N PRO A 94 -8.96 -3.05 -17.43
CA PRO A 94 -8.74 -4.36 -16.84
C PRO A 94 -8.16 -4.23 -15.43
N GLU A 95 -8.50 -5.18 -14.56
CA GLU A 95 -7.96 -5.24 -13.21
C GLU A 95 -6.44 -5.07 -13.21
N PRO A 96 -5.88 -4.28 -12.28
CA PRO A 96 -4.46 -4.03 -12.24
C PRO A 96 -3.72 -5.35 -12.05
N SER A 97 -2.97 -5.75 -13.08
CA SER A 97 -2.20 -7.00 -13.04
C SER A 97 -1.27 -7.03 -11.82
N PRO A 98 -1.02 -8.21 -11.23
CA PRO A 98 -0.09 -8.34 -10.12
C PRO A 98 1.26 -7.72 -10.50
N PRO A 99 1.92 -7.01 -9.57
CA PRO A 99 3.18 -6.35 -9.87
C PRO A 99 4.13 -7.39 -10.44
N LYS A 100 4.65 -7.11 -11.64
CA LYS A 100 5.83 -7.80 -12.18
C LYS A 100 6.97 -7.49 -11.22
N THR A 101 7.05 -8.26 -10.13
CA THR A 101 8.05 -8.09 -9.09
C THR A 101 9.42 -8.03 -9.75
N VAL A 102 10.28 -7.13 -9.27
CA VAL A 102 11.70 -7.06 -9.63
C VAL A 102 12.20 -8.50 -9.66
N SER A 103 12.47 -9.01 -10.88
CA SER A 103 12.52 -10.43 -11.21
C SER A 103 12.87 -11.29 -10.00
N PRO A 104 11.93 -12.03 -9.38
CA PRO A 104 12.19 -12.79 -8.16
C PRO A 104 13.46 -13.62 -8.32
N LYS A 105 13.70 -14.12 -9.54
CA LYS A 105 14.95 -14.75 -10.00
C LYS A 105 16.23 -14.10 -9.48
N LYS A 106 16.42 -12.78 -9.63
CA LYS A 106 17.64 -12.08 -9.18
C LYS A 106 17.80 -12.06 -7.65
N LEU A 107 16.70 -11.93 -6.90
CA LEU A 107 16.75 -11.97 -5.44
C LEU A 107 16.97 -13.40 -4.93
N PHE A 108 16.33 -14.39 -5.56
CA PHE A 108 16.55 -15.81 -5.29
C PHE A 108 17.98 -16.24 -5.60
N GLU A 109 18.55 -15.78 -6.71
CA GLU A 109 19.95 -16.05 -7.08
C GLU A 109 20.91 -15.47 -6.03
N LYS A 110 20.70 -14.23 -5.59
CA LYS A 110 21.51 -13.61 -4.52
C LYS A 110 21.42 -14.38 -3.22
N GLU A 111 20.23 -14.81 -2.82
CA GLU A 111 20.05 -15.63 -1.61
C GLU A 111 20.71 -17.00 -1.74
N LYS A 112 20.57 -17.64 -2.91
CA LYS A 112 21.23 -18.92 -3.21
C LYS A 112 22.75 -18.79 -3.15
N GLN A 113 23.31 -17.73 -3.72
CA GLN A 113 24.74 -17.42 -3.66
C GLN A 113 25.20 -17.17 -2.21
N ALA A 114 24.44 -16.42 -1.43
CA ALA A 114 24.77 -16.16 -0.03
C ALA A 114 24.74 -17.44 0.83
N LYS A 115 23.73 -18.30 0.63
CA LYS A 115 23.64 -19.62 1.29
C LYS A 115 24.77 -20.55 0.88
N ALA A 116 25.12 -20.59 -0.41
CA ALA A 116 26.26 -21.36 -0.89
C ALA A 116 27.58 -20.87 -0.30
N ALA A 117 27.75 -19.55 -0.16
CA ALA A 117 28.93 -18.96 0.48
C ALA A 117 29.02 -19.29 1.98
N LEU A 118 27.88 -19.35 2.67
CA LEU A 118 27.81 -19.79 4.06
C LEU A 118 28.18 -21.27 4.20
N ALA A 119 27.63 -22.15 3.37
CA ALA A 119 27.95 -23.58 3.40
C ALA A 119 29.46 -23.83 3.21
N LYS A 120 30.09 -23.12 2.27
CA LYS A 120 31.55 -23.18 2.06
C LYS A 120 32.34 -22.70 3.27
N ALA A 121 31.86 -21.67 3.98
CA ALA A 121 32.53 -21.17 5.18
C ALA A 121 32.40 -22.17 6.36
N GLU A 122 31.25 -22.81 6.51
CA GLU A 122 31.01 -23.83 7.53
C GLU A 122 31.82 -25.11 7.25
N GLU A 123 31.96 -25.51 5.98
CA GLU A 123 32.85 -26.59 5.58
C GLU A 123 34.31 -26.29 5.93
N ALA A 124 34.79 -25.09 5.59
CA ALA A 124 36.15 -24.66 5.95
C ALA A 124 36.39 -24.62 7.47
N GLN A 125 35.39 -24.20 8.26
CA GLN A 125 35.43 -24.26 9.72
C GLN A 125 35.53 -25.71 10.21
N GLY A 126 34.71 -26.61 9.65
CA GLY A 126 34.74 -28.04 9.93
C GLY A 126 36.10 -28.69 9.62
N ASP A 127 36.74 -28.28 8.52
CA ASP A 127 38.07 -28.74 8.14
C ASP A 127 39.13 -28.32 9.18
N VAL A 128 39.10 -27.06 9.63
CA VAL A 128 40.01 -26.57 10.68
C VAL A 128 39.77 -27.32 11.99
N TRP A 129 38.51 -27.53 12.36
CA TRP A 129 38.14 -28.28 13.56
C TRP A 129 38.63 -29.74 13.49
N SER A 130 38.50 -30.39 12.34
CA SER A 130 39.00 -31.76 12.13
C SER A 130 40.52 -31.83 12.30
N LYS A 131 41.26 -30.81 11.84
CA LYS A 131 42.72 -30.72 12.03
C LYS A 131 43.09 -30.56 13.50
N VAL A 132 42.31 -29.80 14.27
CA VAL A 132 42.49 -29.70 15.73
C VAL A 132 42.29 -31.05 16.40
N GLN A 133 41.25 -31.81 16.03
CA GLN A 133 40.96 -33.12 16.60
C GLN A 133 42.01 -34.20 16.26
N ARG A 134 42.64 -34.09 15.08
CA ARG A 134 43.70 -35.01 14.64
C ARG A 134 45.05 -34.76 15.33
N LEU A 135 45.20 -33.67 16.09
CA LEU A 135 46.43 -33.41 16.83
C LEU A 135 46.68 -34.50 17.88
N PRO A 136 47.94 -34.93 18.07
CA PRO A 136 48.26 -35.92 19.06
C PRO A 136 47.99 -35.38 20.47
N LYS A 137 47.21 -36.13 21.25
CA LYS A 137 46.91 -35.80 22.65
C LYS A 137 48.20 -35.79 23.50
N PRO A 138 48.36 -34.84 24.43
CA PRO A 138 49.53 -34.80 25.29
C PRO A 138 49.65 -36.08 26.11
N ARG A 139 50.85 -36.68 26.13
CA ARG A 139 51.19 -37.85 26.94
C ARG A 139 52.17 -37.44 28.04
N TRP A 140 52.10 -38.09 29.19
CA TRP A 140 52.94 -37.77 30.36
C TRP A 140 54.45 -37.80 30.03
N TRP A 141 54.90 -38.75 29.23
CA TRP A 141 56.31 -38.87 28.84
C TRP A 141 56.80 -37.77 27.87
N TRP A 142 55.92 -36.92 27.34
CA TRP A 142 56.33 -35.74 26.57
C TRP A 142 57.01 -34.67 27.43
N ALA A 143 56.89 -34.75 28.76
CA ALA A 143 57.66 -33.92 29.68
C ALA A 143 59.18 -34.04 29.44
N PHE A 144 59.63 -35.24 29.04
CA PHE A 144 61.04 -35.52 28.75
C PHE A 144 61.47 -35.08 27.34
N TRP A 145 60.54 -34.64 26.48
CA TRP A 145 60.77 -34.28 25.07
C TRP A 145 60.25 -32.86 24.78
N PRO A 146 60.90 -31.81 25.32
CA PRO A 146 60.41 -30.43 25.27
C PRO A 146 60.22 -29.91 23.84
N GLY A 147 61.05 -30.35 22.88
CA GLY A 147 60.92 -29.98 21.47
C GLY A 147 59.64 -30.50 20.79
N LYS A 148 59.11 -31.66 21.22
CA LYS A 148 57.85 -32.21 20.70
C LYS A 148 56.65 -31.45 21.29
N ARG A 149 56.67 -31.20 22.59
CA ARG A 149 55.64 -30.41 23.29
C ARG A 149 55.51 -29.00 22.70
N LYS A 150 56.64 -28.29 22.50
CA LYS A 150 56.65 -26.95 21.88
C LYS A 150 56.11 -26.96 20.45
N ARG A 151 56.44 -27.97 19.63
CA ARG A 151 55.92 -28.09 18.25
C ARG A 151 54.41 -28.28 18.22
N VAL A 152 53.89 -29.19 19.03
CA VAL A 152 52.43 -29.43 19.12
C VAL A 152 51.71 -28.20 19.68
N ALA A 153 52.27 -27.53 20.69
CA ALA A 153 51.69 -26.29 21.24
C ALA A 153 51.61 -25.17 20.20
N ARG A 154 52.65 -24.97 19.39
CA ARG A 154 52.64 -23.99 18.28
C ARG A 154 51.61 -24.35 17.21
N ALA A 155 51.52 -25.62 16.83
CA ALA A 155 50.55 -26.09 15.85
C ALA A 155 49.10 -25.90 16.36
N LEU A 156 48.86 -26.19 17.64
CA LEU A 156 47.56 -25.96 18.28
C LEU A 156 47.22 -24.46 18.33
N ALA A 157 48.17 -23.60 18.71
CA ALA A 157 47.97 -22.16 18.72
C ALA A 157 47.63 -21.61 17.32
N ALA A 158 48.35 -22.06 16.29
CA ALA A 158 48.08 -21.67 14.91
C ALA A 158 46.70 -22.16 14.42
N LEU A 159 46.30 -23.38 14.77
CA LEU A 159 44.98 -23.90 14.42
C LEU A 159 43.84 -23.22 15.18
N ASN A 160 44.05 -22.84 16.45
CA ASN A 160 43.07 -22.04 17.19
C ASN A 160 42.89 -20.65 16.58
N GLN A 161 43.98 -20.01 16.13
CA GLN A 161 43.88 -18.75 15.38
C GLN A 161 43.16 -18.93 14.05
N ALA A 162 43.41 -20.03 13.33
CA ALA A 162 42.68 -20.33 12.11
C ALA A 162 41.17 -20.56 12.39
N LEU A 163 40.84 -21.18 13.53
CA LEU A 163 39.46 -21.42 13.94
C LEU A 163 38.73 -20.11 14.23
N THR A 164 39.35 -19.19 14.98
CA THR A 164 38.72 -17.90 15.27
C THR A 164 38.46 -17.08 14.00
N VAL A 165 39.38 -17.12 13.04
CA VAL A 165 39.18 -16.50 11.71
C VAL A 165 38.04 -17.17 10.95
N ALA A 166 37.96 -18.50 10.97
CA ALA A 166 36.87 -19.24 10.34
C ALA A 166 35.51 -18.95 11.00
N ASP A 167 35.44 -18.87 12.32
CA ASP A 167 34.24 -18.52 13.09
C ASP A 167 33.73 -17.12 12.71
N LEU A 168 34.63 -16.14 12.65
CA LEU A 168 34.28 -14.77 12.21
C LEU A 168 33.78 -14.74 10.76
N ALA A 169 34.39 -15.54 9.88
CA ALA A 169 33.94 -15.66 8.50
C ALA A 169 32.53 -16.26 8.42
N VAL A 170 32.24 -17.32 9.17
CA VAL A 170 30.90 -17.93 9.24
C VAL A 170 29.88 -16.94 9.79
N GLN A 171 30.20 -16.21 10.87
CA GLN A 171 29.32 -15.19 11.42
C GLN A 171 29.02 -14.08 10.41
N SER A 172 30.05 -13.58 9.71
CA SER A 172 29.88 -12.59 8.64
C SER A 172 28.96 -13.10 7.53
N LYS A 173 29.12 -14.36 7.08
CA LYS A 173 28.26 -14.96 6.07
C LYS A 173 26.82 -15.19 6.56
N ARG A 174 26.62 -15.54 7.83
CA ARG A 174 25.29 -15.63 8.45
C ARG A 174 24.57 -14.28 8.43
N GLN A 175 25.26 -13.20 8.81
CA GLN A 175 24.71 -11.85 8.72
C GLN A 175 24.37 -11.46 7.27
N GLN A 176 25.23 -11.83 6.31
CA GLN A 176 24.97 -11.58 4.90
C GLN A 176 23.69 -12.30 4.41
N VAL A 177 23.49 -13.57 4.77
CA VAL A 177 22.26 -14.32 4.45
C VAL A 177 21.03 -13.67 5.09
N ALA A 178 21.13 -13.27 6.36
CA ALA A 178 20.03 -12.60 7.06
C ALA A 178 19.64 -11.27 6.39
N ASN A 179 20.63 -10.45 6.02
CA ASN A 179 20.40 -9.17 5.35
C ASN A 179 19.73 -9.36 3.98
N VAL A 180 20.19 -10.32 3.18
CA VAL A 180 19.57 -10.64 1.87
C VAL A 180 18.14 -11.15 2.06
N GLY A 181 17.89 -12.00 3.06
CA GLY A 181 16.54 -12.48 3.40
C GLY A 181 15.60 -11.36 3.83
N PHE A 182 16.11 -10.40 4.62
CA PHE A 182 15.36 -9.23 5.04
C PHE A 182 15.01 -8.30 3.87
N GLU A 183 15.98 -7.99 3.01
CA GLU A 183 15.75 -7.18 1.81
C GLU A 183 14.71 -7.80 0.89
N ARG A 184 14.77 -9.12 0.68
CA ARG A 184 13.80 -9.86 -0.12
C ARG A 184 12.40 -9.72 0.48
N SER A 185 12.27 -10.00 1.78
CA SER A 185 10.99 -9.92 2.50
C SER A 185 10.40 -8.51 2.46
N ARG A 186 11.25 -7.48 2.64
CA ARG A 186 10.84 -6.08 2.55
C ARG A 186 10.32 -5.72 1.16
N LYS A 187 11.03 -6.12 0.09
CA LYS A 187 10.61 -5.86 -1.29
C LYS A 187 9.29 -6.56 -1.64
N LEU A 188 9.11 -7.80 -1.21
CA LEU A 188 7.85 -8.53 -1.41
C LEU A 188 6.68 -7.85 -0.70
N ARG A 189 6.85 -7.49 0.58
CA ARG A 189 5.80 -6.78 1.35
C ARG A 189 5.44 -5.42 0.76
N LEU A 190 6.42 -4.68 0.23
CA LEU A 190 6.15 -3.40 -0.44
C LEU A 190 5.34 -3.61 -1.72
N ALA A 191 5.71 -4.58 -2.56
CA ALA A 191 4.97 -4.91 -3.77
C ALA A 191 3.53 -5.37 -3.46
N GLU A 192 3.34 -6.20 -2.44
CA GLU A 192 2.00 -6.62 -1.98
C GLU A 192 1.15 -5.43 -1.51
N LYS A 193 1.75 -4.51 -0.73
CA LYS A 193 1.05 -3.30 -0.27
C LYS A 193 0.64 -2.40 -1.44
N GLU A 194 1.53 -2.20 -2.40
CA GLU A 194 1.24 -1.42 -3.60
C GLU A 194 0.13 -2.06 -4.44
N HIS A 195 0.15 -3.39 -4.59
CA HIS A 195 -0.88 -4.12 -5.30
C HIS A 195 -2.24 -4.01 -4.62
N LYS A 196 -2.30 -4.24 -3.29
CA LYS A 196 -3.53 -4.07 -2.52
C LYS A 196 -4.09 -2.66 -2.62
N LYS A 197 -3.21 -1.65 -2.60
CA LYS A 197 -3.62 -0.26 -2.79
C LYS A 197 -4.24 -0.05 -4.19
N ARG A 198 -3.60 -0.55 -5.25
CA ARG A 198 -4.14 -0.45 -6.62
C ARG A 198 -5.49 -1.15 -6.78
N LEU A 199 -5.65 -2.35 -6.21
CA LEU A 199 -6.93 -3.04 -6.20
C LEU A 199 -8.01 -2.24 -5.45
N SER A 200 -7.67 -1.66 -4.31
CA SER A 200 -8.61 -0.82 -3.55
C SER A 200 -9.01 0.46 -4.29
N GLU A 201 -8.09 1.03 -5.09
CA GLU A 201 -8.38 2.19 -5.93
C GLU A 201 -9.24 1.80 -7.13
N HIS A 202 -8.90 0.70 -7.81
CA HIS A 202 -9.68 0.19 -8.94
C HIS A 202 -11.11 -0.18 -8.54
N SER A 203 -11.30 -0.94 -7.47
CA SER A 203 -12.64 -1.26 -6.93
C SER A 203 -13.43 -0.02 -6.49
N LYS A 204 -12.79 1.03 -5.96
CA LYS A 204 -13.45 2.31 -5.68
C LYS A 204 -13.89 3.00 -6.98
N CYS A 205 -13.02 3.03 -7.99
CA CYS A 205 -13.37 3.60 -9.29
C CYS A 205 -14.52 2.84 -9.95
N GLU A 206 -14.52 1.51 -9.89
CA GLU A 206 -15.62 0.69 -10.40
C GLU A 206 -16.93 0.96 -9.68
N LYS A 207 -16.92 1.04 -8.35
CA LYS A 207 -18.12 1.36 -7.56
C LYS A 207 -18.67 2.74 -7.93
N LEU A 208 -17.82 3.76 -7.94
CA LEU A 208 -18.21 5.11 -8.33
C LEU A 208 -18.72 5.18 -9.77
N ALA A 209 -18.15 4.39 -10.69
CA ALA A 209 -18.61 4.34 -12.07
C ALA A 209 -19.99 3.68 -12.18
N ARG A 210 -20.24 2.59 -11.45
CA ARG A 210 -21.56 1.95 -11.38
C ARG A 210 -22.62 2.86 -10.76
N GLU A 211 -22.31 3.53 -9.65
CA GLU A 211 -23.19 4.52 -9.02
C GLU A 211 -23.53 5.67 -9.98
N ARG A 212 -22.57 6.13 -10.77
CA ARG A 212 -22.83 7.18 -11.77
C ARG A 212 -23.66 6.67 -12.96
N LEU A 213 -23.49 5.41 -13.36
CA LEU A 213 -24.33 4.81 -14.41
C LEU A 213 -25.78 4.70 -13.95
N SER A 214 -26.05 4.28 -12.70
CA SER A 214 -27.44 4.25 -12.19
C SER A 214 -28.06 5.65 -12.12
N VAL A 215 -27.30 6.67 -11.74
CA VAL A 215 -27.78 8.07 -11.79
C VAL A 215 -28.07 8.52 -13.23
N LEU A 216 -27.25 8.13 -14.21
CA LEU A 216 -27.48 8.43 -15.62
C LEU A 216 -28.76 7.75 -16.15
N GLU A 217 -29.01 6.50 -15.76
CA GLU A 217 -30.26 5.78 -16.09
C GLU A 217 -31.47 6.52 -15.50
N ALA A 218 -31.42 6.89 -14.22
CA ALA A 218 -32.49 7.68 -13.59
C ALA A 218 -32.69 9.06 -14.25
N CYS A 219 -31.62 9.73 -14.69
CA CYS A 219 -31.72 10.98 -15.47
C CYS A 219 -32.46 10.76 -16.79
N ARG A 220 -32.21 9.65 -17.49
CA ARG A 220 -32.92 9.29 -18.73
C ARG A 220 -34.40 9.02 -18.46
N ASP A 221 -34.72 8.32 -17.37
CA ASP A 221 -36.10 8.05 -16.98
C ASP A 221 -36.87 9.33 -16.64
N ILE A 222 -36.25 10.27 -15.92
CA ILE A 222 -36.84 11.59 -15.64
C ILE A 222 -37.12 12.34 -16.96
N LEU A 223 -36.16 12.35 -17.89
CA LEU A 223 -36.33 13.03 -19.19
C LEU A 223 -37.31 12.34 -20.15
N ALA A 224 -37.52 11.03 -19.98
CA ALA A 224 -38.52 10.26 -20.72
C ALA A 224 -39.93 10.52 -20.20
N ASN A 225 -40.10 10.55 -18.88
CA ASN A 225 -41.39 10.70 -18.21
C ASN A 225 -41.85 12.16 -18.09
N ASP A 226 -40.92 13.09 -17.86
CA ASP A 226 -41.18 14.52 -17.73
C ASP A 226 -40.26 15.34 -18.67
N PRO A 227 -40.70 15.61 -19.91
CA PRO A 227 -39.92 16.43 -20.84
C PRO A 227 -39.81 17.89 -20.41
N ASP A 228 -40.65 18.39 -19.49
CA ASP A 228 -40.53 19.74 -18.92
C ASP A 228 -39.36 19.83 -17.92
N ALA A 229 -38.85 18.70 -17.42
CA ALA A 229 -37.69 18.66 -16.52
C ALA A 229 -36.43 19.25 -17.18
N VAL A 230 -36.39 19.37 -18.52
CA VAL A 230 -35.32 20.03 -19.27
C VAL A 230 -35.03 21.45 -18.77
N PHE A 231 -36.04 22.16 -18.27
CA PHE A 231 -35.88 23.52 -17.73
C PHE A 231 -35.10 23.59 -16.42
N LEU A 232 -34.97 22.48 -15.68
CA LEU A 232 -34.14 22.39 -14.49
C LEU A 232 -32.64 22.40 -14.84
N GLY A 233 -32.31 22.13 -16.10
CA GLY A 233 -30.95 21.95 -16.57
C GLY A 233 -30.31 20.66 -16.07
N PHE A 234 -29.14 20.33 -16.61
CA PHE A 234 -28.44 19.08 -16.32
C PHE A 234 -28.20 18.85 -14.82
N GLN A 235 -27.73 19.87 -14.09
CA GLN A 235 -27.49 19.75 -12.65
C GLN A 235 -28.77 19.53 -11.83
N GLY A 236 -29.89 20.12 -12.26
CA GLY A 236 -31.17 19.95 -11.58
C GLY A 236 -31.71 18.54 -11.74
N ILE A 237 -31.65 17.99 -12.97
CA ILE A 237 -32.06 16.62 -13.26
C ILE A 237 -31.13 15.62 -12.56
N TRP A 238 -29.83 15.86 -12.56
CA TRP A 238 -28.85 15.03 -11.87
C TRP A 238 -29.12 14.96 -10.36
N SER A 239 -29.35 16.11 -9.71
CA SER A 239 -29.70 16.18 -8.28
C SER A 239 -31.02 15.46 -7.97
N GLN A 240 -32.02 15.60 -8.84
CA GLN A 240 -33.30 14.91 -8.68
C GLN A 240 -33.14 13.38 -8.83
N ALA A 241 -32.32 12.93 -9.78
CA ALA A 241 -32.01 11.51 -9.96
C ALA A 241 -31.27 10.93 -8.76
N GLU A 242 -30.28 11.65 -8.21
CA GLU A 242 -29.58 11.24 -6.98
C GLU A 242 -30.53 11.11 -5.78
N GLN A 243 -31.45 12.06 -5.61
CA GLN A 243 -32.47 12.02 -4.54
C GLN A 243 -33.45 10.85 -4.71
N SER A 244 -33.88 10.57 -5.94
CA SER A 244 -34.77 9.43 -6.22
C SER A 244 -34.11 8.10 -5.90
N LEU A 245 -32.83 7.93 -6.23
CA LEU A 245 -32.07 6.73 -5.92
C LEU A 245 -31.81 6.57 -4.41
N GLN A 246 -31.45 7.65 -3.71
CA GLN A 246 -31.27 7.62 -2.25
C GLN A 246 -32.56 7.24 -1.52
N SER A 247 -33.70 7.76 -1.96
CA SER A 247 -35.00 7.44 -1.35
C SER A 247 -35.40 5.99 -1.58
N ALA A 248 -35.04 5.42 -2.75
CA ALA A 248 -35.30 4.01 -3.07
C ALA A 248 -34.42 3.04 -2.25
N ASP A 249 -33.17 3.42 -1.96
CA ASP A 249 -32.27 2.64 -1.11
C ASP A 249 -32.70 2.70 0.37
N ASP A 250 -33.21 3.83 0.85
CA ASP A 250 -33.73 3.99 2.22
C ASP A 250 -35.03 3.20 2.46
N ASP A 251 -35.92 3.10 1.46
CA ASP A 251 -37.13 2.29 1.54
C ASP A 251 -36.84 0.77 1.48
N GLY A 252 -35.72 0.36 0.87
CA GLY A 252 -35.25 -1.03 0.83
C GLY A 252 -34.47 -1.49 2.07
N ALA A 253 -33.94 -0.57 2.88
CA ALA A 253 -33.17 -0.89 4.08
C ALA A 253 -34.03 -1.38 5.26
N VAL A 254 -35.36 -1.33 5.15
CA VAL A 254 -36.29 -1.75 6.22
C VAL A 254 -36.47 -3.27 6.25
N ASP A 255 -36.20 -3.98 5.14
CA ASP A 255 -36.42 -5.43 5.03
C ASP A 255 -35.20 -6.29 5.43
N ASP A 256 -33.97 -5.74 5.42
CA ASP A 256 -32.75 -6.48 5.82
C ASP A 256 -32.48 -6.46 7.34
N ALA A 257 -33.18 -5.62 8.11
CA ALA A 257 -33.06 -5.58 9.58
C ALA A 257 -33.80 -6.74 10.29
N LEU A 258 -34.54 -7.58 9.56
CA LEU A 258 -35.33 -8.68 10.12
C LEU A 258 -34.61 -10.05 10.12
N PHE A 259 -33.38 -10.14 9.59
CA PHE A 259 -32.64 -11.41 9.48
C PHE A 259 -31.45 -11.58 10.43
N ASP A 260 -31.16 -10.62 11.31
CA ASP A 260 -29.98 -10.66 12.20
C ASP A 260 -30.27 -11.13 13.66
N VAL A 261 -31.34 -11.91 13.89
CA VAL A 261 -31.71 -12.34 15.26
C VAL A 261 -31.32 -13.79 15.63
N GLU A 262 -30.87 -14.64 14.70
CA GLU A 262 -30.53 -16.05 15.05
C GLU A 262 -29.12 -16.48 14.63
N GLU A 263 -28.08 -15.98 15.30
CA GLU A 263 -26.85 -16.76 15.47
C GLU A 263 -26.05 -16.31 16.72
N ARG A 264 -26.66 -16.47 17.89
CA ARG A 264 -25.97 -16.45 19.19
C ARG A 264 -26.21 -17.78 19.93
N ALA A 265 -25.46 -18.80 19.54
CA ALA A 265 -25.08 -19.98 20.34
C ALA A 265 -23.97 -20.67 19.52
N ASP A 266 -22.74 -20.91 19.96
CA ASP A 266 -22.26 -21.32 21.28
C ASP A 266 -20.81 -20.86 21.50
N PRO A 267 -20.43 -20.42 22.71
CA PRO A 267 -19.04 -20.45 23.14
C PRO A 267 -18.73 -21.82 23.80
N LEU A 268 -17.55 -22.36 23.50
CA LEU A 268 -16.85 -23.47 24.16
C LEU A 268 -17.08 -24.88 23.59
N ARG A 269 -16.01 -25.44 23.00
CA ARG A 269 -15.48 -26.77 23.39
C ARG A 269 -14.04 -26.99 22.88
N ILE A 270 -13.13 -26.92 23.85
CA ILE A 270 -11.80 -27.56 24.01
C ILE A 270 -10.75 -27.34 22.92
#